data_AF-A0A9D8KUC8-F1
#
_entry.id   AF-A0A9D8KUC8-F1
#
_cell.length_a   1.000
_cell.length_b   1.000
_cell.length_c   1.000
_cell.angle_alpha   90.00
_cell.angle_beta   90.00
_cell.angle_gamma   90.00
#
_symmetry.space_group_name_H-M   'P 1'
#
loop_
_entity.id
_entity.type
_entity.pdbx_description
1 polymer ?
#
loop_
_entity_poly.entity_id
_entity_poly.type
_entity_poly.pdbx_seq_one_letter_code
_entity_poly.pdbx_strand_id
1 'polypeptide(L)'
;MLRQSWLPGFPDGAQKVGEGLAILEKDGQVTYFVGGDNYFSHAAGDDASRRFALASLMENGHVKAVELERAPLSIPHRTLMNWVGQSRKAGPSSFFRPAAPSKPRIMTPDKSAECARLLSEGKRPSEVARQVGVKESTLRKAIRRQGVPQLAPLPPERVESAPASTKSERSRADAEAAAGMGTACTRADERIQAALGLATGATTRFEASHDVAMGGLLAGLPALCANGLLTGLGRHLKLPRGFYSALHILLVLGFMALGRIKRPEHLRQTPPGELGKVIGLDRVPEVRTLREKITLLAKTGDPAAWMRDLAKNWMASEPAEAGYLYVDGHVRVYHGKQANLSRRYVSRERLCLRGTTDYWVNDALGRPFFVVSQPLNDGLAETLLKDIVPQLLDIVPAQPTPGELDADPTLHRFVMVFDREGATQSLLGRLWKQRIGALTYRKNVKALWPEDEFQDQEVRLPAGGSTRMKLAMRETRLGADANSLAVSEVRRLTQTGHQTAVITTARQLGNTTIAGRMFARWCQENYFAYMMEHYDIDG
;
A
#
# COMPACT_ATOMS: atom_id res chain seq x y z
N MET A 1 16.77 -83.87 7.54
CA MET A 1 17.60 -84.16 8.73
C MET A 1 16.73 -83.93 9.96
N LEU A 2 16.22 -85.00 10.59
CA LEU A 2 15.57 -84.93 11.89
C LEU A 2 16.66 -84.53 12.90
N ARG A 3 16.66 -83.27 13.35
CA ARG A 3 17.55 -82.83 14.43
C ARG A 3 17.04 -83.45 15.72
N GLN A 4 17.83 -84.35 16.29
CA GLN A 4 17.65 -84.85 17.65
C GLN A 4 17.53 -83.65 18.60
N SER A 5 16.43 -83.56 19.35
CA SER A 5 16.21 -82.52 20.36
C SER A 5 17.25 -82.70 21.45
N TRP A 6 18.11 -81.69 21.63
CA TRP A 6 19.08 -81.66 22.71
C TRP A 6 18.32 -81.66 24.04
N LEU A 7 18.67 -82.56 24.95
CA LEU A 7 18.16 -82.52 26.33
C LEU A 7 18.54 -81.15 26.92
N PRO A 8 17.57 -80.31 27.34
CA PRO A 8 17.85 -78.97 27.79
C PRO A 8 18.47 -78.98 29.19
N GLY A 9 19.79 -79.11 29.26
CA GLY A 9 20.57 -78.80 30.45
C GLY A 9 20.76 -77.29 30.54
N PHE A 10 19.77 -76.57 31.08
CA PHE A 10 19.90 -75.14 31.35
C PHE A 10 20.49 -74.91 32.74
N PRO A 11 21.37 -73.91 32.92
CA PRO A 11 21.93 -73.59 34.23
C PRO A 11 20.84 -73.16 35.23
N ASP A 12 20.97 -73.61 36.48
CA ASP A 12 20.03 -73.30 37.57
C ASP A 12 19.89 -71.78 37.75
N GLY A 13 18.64 -71.30 37.75
CA GLY A 13 18.31 -69.88 37.87
C GLY A 13 18.15 -69.12 36.54
N ALA A 14 18.37 -69.76 35.39
CA ALA A 14 18.17 -69.12 34.09
C ALA A 14 16.68 -68.98 33.71
N GLN A 15 16.31 -67.81 33.18
CA GLN A 15 14.98 -67.52 32.66
C GLN A 15 14.82 -68.09 31.25
N LYS A 16 13.87 -69.00 31.05
CA LYS A 16 13.60 -69.61 29.73
C LYS A 16 12.74 -68.70 28.86
N VAL A 17 13.12 -68.57 27.59
CA VAL A 17 12.40 -67.80 26.58
C VAL A 17 12.21 -68.66 25.33
N GLY A 18 11.00 -69.20 25.14
CA GLY A 18 10.73 -70.20 24.09
C GLY A 18 11.35 -71.57 24.41
N GLU A 19 11.52 -72.41 23.40
CA GLU A 19 12.05 -73.78 23.57
C GLU A 19 13.59 -73.84 23.53
N GLY A 20 14.25 -72.87 22.90
CA GLY A 20 15.68 -72.95 22.56
C GLY A 20 16.60 -71.99 23.31
N LEU A 21 16.07 -70.98 24.01
CA LEU A 21 16.86 -69.90 24.61
C LEU A 21 16.63 -69.82 26.13
N ALA A 22 17.72 -69.74 26.90
CA ALA A 22 17.69 -69.39 28.32
C ALA A 22 18.63 -68.20 28.59
N ILE A 23 18.22 -67.32 29.51
CA ILE A 23 18.94 -66.10 29.86
C ILE A 23 19.26 -66.14 31.34
N LEU A 24 20.54 -66.08 31.69
CA LEU A 24 20.98 -66.03 33.07
C LEU A 24 21.60 -64.66 33.34
N GLU A 25 21.10 -63.98 34.37
CA GLU A 25 21.75 -62.79 34.91
C GLU A 25 22.40 -63.15 36.25
N LYS A 26 23.72 -63.11 36.30
CA LYS A 26 24.51 -63.46 37.49
C LYS A 26 25.79 -62.62 37.52
N ASP A 27 26.20 -62.18 38.71
CA ASP A 27 27.45 -61.45 38.94
C ASP A 27 27.64 -60.22 38.02
N GLY A 28 26.53 -59.52 37.71
CA GLY A 28 26.54 -58.34 36.84
C GLY A 28 26.73 -58.65 35.35
N GLN A 29 26.59 -59.91 34.93
CA GLN A 29 26.58 -60.32 33.53
C GLN A 29 25.27 -60.98 33.13
N VAL A 30 24.86 -60.72 31.89
CA VAL A 30 23.73 -61.37 31.22
C VAL A 30 24.28 -62.30 30.14
N THR A 31 23.99 -63.59 30.29
CA THR A 31 24.43 -64.65 29.36
C THR A 31 23.22 -65.30 28.68
N TYR A 32 23.30 -65.43 27.35
CA TYR A 32 22.30 -66.10 26.52
C TYR A 32 22.80 -67.50 26.16
N PHE A 33 22.02 -68.52 26.53
CA PHE A 33 22.29 -69.92 26.24
C PHE A 33 21.35 -70.45 25.17
N VAL A 34 21.91 -71.10 24.14
CA VAL A 34 21.13 -71.85 23.16
C VAL A 34 21.35 -73.33 23.43
N GLY A 35 20.33 -74.01 23.99
CA GLY A 35 20.54 -75.31 24.62
C GLY A 35 21.46 -75.20 25.84
N GLY A 36 22.58 -75.95 25.85
CA GLY A 36 23.59 -75.90 26.91
C GLY A 36 24.77 -74.97 26.65
N ASP A 37 24.88 -74.41 25.44
CA ASP A 37 26.06 -73.64 25.01
C ASP A 37 25.85 -72.14 25.24
N ASN A 38 26.91 -71.46 25.70
CA ASN A 38 26.94 -70.00 25.81
C ASN A 38 27.05 -69.38 24.41
N TYR A 39 26.00 -68.68 23.99
CA TYR A 39 25.94 -68.00 22.70
C TYR A 39 26.57 -66.62 22.75
N PHE A 40 26.25 -65.85 23.80
CA PHE A 40 26.75 -64.48 23.97
C PHE A 40 26.62 -64.04 25.43
N SER A 41 27.58 -63.25 25.92
CA SER A 41 27.54 -62.66 27.27
C SER A 41 27.88 -61.18 27.21
N HIS A 42 27.20 -60.36 28.01
CA HIS A 42 27.51 -58.94 28.15
C HIS A 42 27.26 -58.45 29.57
N ALA A 43 27.80 -57.29 29.92
CA ALA A 43 27.55 -56.66 31.22
C ALA A 43 26.07 -56.25 31.37
N ALA A 44 25.53 -56.41 32.58
CA ALA A 44 24.20 -55.93 32.92
C ALA A 44 24.12 -54.40 32.74
N GLY A 45 23.07 -53.93 32.04
CA GLY A 45 22.91 -52.51 31.67
C GLY A 45 23.51 -52.10 30.32
N ASP A 46 24.26 -52.98 29.64
CA ASP A 46 24.69 -52.74 28.26
C ASP A 46 23.56 -53.01 27.27
N ASP A 47 22.73 -52.00 27.06
CA ASP A 47 21.61 -52.04 26.12
C ASP A 47 22.06 -52.25 24.66
N ALA A 48 23.25 -51.80 24.27
CA ALA A 48 23.74 -51.97 22.90
C ALA A 48 24.05 -53.45 22.63
N SER A 49 24.77 -54.08 23.54
CA SER A 49 25.07 -55.52 23.48
C SER A 49 23.82 -56.38 23.61
N ARG A 50 22.86 -56.00 24.47
CA ARG A 50 21.57 -56.68 24.59
C ARG A 50 20.79 -56.69 23.27
N ARG A 51 20.71 -55.53 22.60
CA ARG A 51 20.02 -55.39 21.31
C ARG A 51 20.68 -56.23 20.23
N PHE A 52 22.01 -56.21 20.18
CA PHE A 52 22.78 -57.01 19.24
C PHE A 52 22.57 -58.51 19.47
N ALA A 53 22.67 -58.98 20.72
CA ALA A 53 22.50 -60.39 21.07
C ALA A 53 21.12 -60.92 20.64
N LEU A 54 20.05 -60.20 21.00
CA LEU A 54 18.69 -60.59 20.65
C LEU A 54 18.42 -60.52 19.13
N ALA A 55 18.91 -59.49 18.44
CA ALA A 55 18.79 -59.41 16.99
C ALA A 55 19.53 -60.58 16.30
N SER A 56 20.75 -60.89 16.74
CA SER A 56 21.56 -62.00 16.20
C SER A 56 20.89 -63.36 16.43
N LEU A 57 20.36 -63.60 17.64
CA LEU A 57 19.62 -64.84 17.95
C LEU A 57 18.38 -65.01 17.05
N MET A 58 17.67 -63.92 16.75
CA MET A 58 16.53 -63.94 15.84
C MET A 58 16.93 -64.17 14.39
N GLU A 59 18.03 -63.56 13.93
CA GLU A 59 18.52 -63.75 12.56
C GLU A 59 19.01 -65.17 12.30
N ASN A 60 19.63 -65.80 13.30
CA ASN A 60 20.09 -67.19 13.22
C ASN A 60 18.97 -68.22 13.49
N GLY A 61 17.74 -67.77 13.74
CA GLY A 61 16.58 -68.64 13.91
C GLY A 61 16.53 -69.39 15.24
N HIS A 62 17.29 -68.95 16.26
CA HIS A 62 17.28 -69.55 17.59
C HIS A 62 16.09 -69.12 18.44
N VAL A 63 15.51 -67.94 18.16
CA VAL A 63 14.32 -67.42 18.86
C VAL A 63 13.45 -66.62 17.89
N LYS A 64 12.13 -66.70 18.04
CA LYS A 64 11.15 -65.93 17.25
C LYS A 64 10.75 -64.65 17.98
N ALA A 65 10.38 -63.62 17.22
CA ALA A 65 9.94 -62.34 17.77
C ALA A 65 8.77 -62.47 18.78
N VAL A 66 7.84 -63.39 18.51
CA VAL A 66 6.68 -63.67 19.38
C VAL A 66 7.08 -64.25 20.74
N GLU A 67 8.25 -64.91 20.83
CA GLU A 67 8.75 -65.49 22.09
C GLU A 67 9.38 -64.40 22.96
N LEU A 68 10.04 -63.40 22.35
CA LEU A 68 10.64 -62.25 23.05
C LEU A 68 9.61 -61.17 23.43
N GLU A 69 8.45 -61.15 22.78
CA GLU A 69 7.34 -60.24 23.08
C GLU A 69 6.57 -60.65 24.34
N ARG A 70 6.65 -61.92 24.74
CA ARG A 70 6.04 -62.44 25.96
C ARG A 70 6.92 -62.15 27.18
N ALA A 71 6.34 -62.30 28.37
CA ALA A 71 7.11 -62.28 29.62
C ALA A 71 8.19 -63.38 29.57
N PRO A 72 9.42 -63.13 30.05
CA PRO A 72 9.80 -62.01 30.95
C PRO A 72 10.32 -60.74 30.26
N LEU A 73 10.61 -60.74 28.95
CA LEU A 73 11.30 -59.62 28.29
C LEU A 73 10.35 -58.53 27.76
N SER A 74 9.12 -58.90 27.37
CA SER A 74 8.06 -57.96 26.95
C SER A 74 8.50 -56.89 25.94
N ILE A 75 9.30 -57.27 24.95
CA ILE A 75 9.82 -56.33 23.95
C ILE A 75 8.84 -56.26 22.76
N PRO A 76 8.33 -55.06 22.38
CA PRO A 76 7.36 -54.95 21.29
C PRO A 76 7.90 -55.49 19.96
N HIS A 77 7.06 -56.22 19.23
CA HIS A 77 7.42 -56.84 17.94
C HIS A 77 8.09 -55.85 16.96
N ARG A 78 7.55 -54.63 16.85
CA ARG A 78 8.07 -53.58 15.97
C ARG A 78 9.51 -53.18 16.34
N THR A 79 9.83 -53.13 17.63
CA THR A 79 11.18 -52.80 18.11
C THR A 79 12.18 -53.88 17.73
N LEU A 80 11.80 -55.15 17.89
CA LEU A 80 12.63 -56.30 17.50
C LEU A 80 12.89 -56.33 15.98
N MET A 81 11.85 -56.10 15.17
CA MET A 81 12.00 -56.02 13.70
C MET A 81 12.88 -54.84 13.28
N ASN A 82 12.83 -53.71 13.99
CA ASN A 82 13.72 -52.59 13.73
C ASN A 82 15.18 -52.95 14.02
N TRP A 83 15.46 -53.68 15.12
CA TRP A 83 16.82 -54.12 15.44
C TRP A 83 17.35 -55.13 14.42
N VAL A 84 16.54 -56.11 14.02
CA VAL A 84 16.91 -57.05 12.95
C VAL A 84 17.14 -56.31 11.63
N GLY A 85 16.26 -55.38 11.26
CA GLY A 85 16.42 -54.55 10.06
C GLY A 85 17.69 -53.68 10.10
N GLN A 86 18.02 -53.12 11.27
CA GLN A 86 19.25 -52.37 11.52
C GLN A 86 20.49 -53.28 11.33
N SER A 87 20.47 -54.49 11.91
CA SER A 87 21.55 -55.49 11.76
C SER A 87 21.78 -55.85 10.29
N ARG A 88 20.72 -56.16 9.54
CA ARG A 88 20.81 -56.52 8.10
C ARG A 88 21.37 -55.40 7.24
N LYS A 89 20.95 -54.17 7.50
CA LYS A 89 21.26 -53.02 6.64
C LYS A 89 22.63 -52.43 6.94
N ALA A 90 23.00 -52.35 8.22
CA ALA A 90 24.17 -51.60 8.68
C ALA A 90 25.20 -52.47 9.44
N GLY A 91 24.91 -53.75 9.65
CA GLY A 91 25.78 -54.72 10.31
C GLY A 91 25.82 -54.62 11.84
N PRO A 92 26.51 -55.56 12.52
CA PRO A 92 26.66 -55.61 13.98
C PRO A 92 27.21 -54.31 14.60
N SER A 93 28.15 -53.68 13.91
CA SER A 93 28.78 -52.44 14.39
C SER A 93 27.79 -51.28 14.60
N SER A 94 26.61 -51.34 13.97
CA SER A 94 25.60 -50.28 14.07
C SER A 94 24.99 -50.12 15.46
N PHE A 95 24.97 -51.17 16.30
CA PHE A 95 24.44 -51.07 17.67
C PHE A 95 25.36 -50.30 18.61
N PHE A 96 26.65 -50.18 18.27
CA PHE A 96 27.69 -49.62 19.12
C PHE A 96 28.14 -48.23 18.68
N ARG A 97 27.58 -47.67 17.59
CA ARG A 97 27.92 -46.33 17.12
C ARG A 97 27.13 -45.25 17.87
N PRO A 98 27.77 -44.13 18.25
CA PRO A 98 27.06 -42.98 18.81
C PRO A 98 26.00 -42.47 17.84
N ALA A 99 24.81 -42.12 18.34
CA ALA A 99 23.77 -41.51 17.53
C ALA A 99 24.28 -40.18 16.94
N ALA A 100 24.14 -39.99 15.63
CA ALA A 100 24.52 -38.74 14.99
C ALA A 100 23.63 -37.59 15.53
N PRO A 101 24.20 -36.41 15.83
CA PRO A 101 23.42 -35.29 16.32
C PRO A 101 22.40 -34.83 15.27
N SER A 102 21.16 -34.62 15.70
CA SER A 102 20.09 -34.10 14.85
C SER A 102 20.42 -32.71 14.34
N LYS A 103 20.37 -32.50 13.01
CA LYS A 103 20.54 -31.16 12.41
C LYS A 103 19.40 -30.23 12.87
N PRO A 104 19.69 -29.00 13.32
CA PRO A 104 18.65 -28.05 13.70
C PRO A 104 17.89 -27.55 12.46
N ARG A 105 16.59 -27.82 12.42
CA ARG A 105 15.71 -27.58 11.27
C ARG A 105 15.35 -26.10 11.03
N ILE A 106 15.61 -25.23 12.02
CA ILE A 106 15.17 -23.81 12.02
C ILE A 106 16.34 -22.82 12.04
N MET A 107 17.37 -23.09 12.86
CA MET A 107 18.61 -22.31 12.90
C MET A 107 19.64 -22.99 12.01
N THR A 108 19.57 -22.73 10.71
CA THR A 108 20.59 -23.18 9.76
C THR A 108 21.91 -22.41 10.00
N PRO A 109 23.05 -22.91 9.49
CA PRO A 109 24.32 -22.18 9.55
C PRO A 109 24.20 -20.75 9.02
N ASP A 110 23.48 -20.56 7.90
CA ASP A 110 23.28 -19.25 7.27
C ASP A 110 22.48 -18.31 8.17
N LYS A 111 21.36 -18.78 8.74
CA LYS A 111 20.56 -17.97 9.67
C LYS A 111 21.33 -17.64 10.95
N SER A 112 22.19 -18.55 11.39
CA SER A 112 23.02 -18.36 12.57
C SER A 112 24.12 -17.33 12.31
N ALA A 113 24.74 -17.36 11.12
CA ALA A 113 25.72 -16.36 10.69
C ALA A 113 25.07 -14.97 10.50
N GLU A 114 23.87 -14.92 9.91
CA GLU A 114 23.12 -13.68 9.72
C GLU A 114 22.69 -13.07 11.07
N CYS A 115 22.21 -13.89 12.00
CA CYS A 115 21.91 -13.45 13.36
C CYS A 115 23.16 -12.95 14.08
N ALA A 116 24.30 -13.64 13.95
CA ALA A 116 25.57 -13.23 14.55
C ALA A 116 26.02 -11.86 14.04
N ARG A 117 25.93 -11.62 12.72
CA ARG A 117 26.28 -10.34 12.09
C ARG A 117 25.40 -9.20 12.61
N LEU A 118 24.09 -9.39 12.63
CA LEU A 118 23.14 -8.37 13.10
C LEU A 118 23.27 -8.09 14.61
N LEU A 119 23.68 -9.09 15.41
CA LEU A 119 23.99 -8.88 16.83
C LEU A 119 25.30 -8.13 17.03
N SER A 120 26.32 -8.35 16.19
CA SER A 120 27.56 -7.56 16.22
C SER A 120 27.40 -6.10 15.82
N GLU A 121 26.30 -5.75 15.11
CA GLU A 121 25.88 -4.37 14.82
C GLU A 121 25.19 -3.66 16.01
N GLY A 122 25.03 -4.33 17.15
CA GLY A 122 24.39 -3.76 18.35
C GLY A 122 22.85 -3.78 18.35
N LYS A 123 22.21 -4.45 17.38
CA LYS A 123 20.75 -4.58 17.32
C LYS A 123 20.20 -5.48 18.42
N ARG A 124 18.98 -5.17 18.89
CA ARG A 124 18.31 -5.98 19.93
C ARG A 124 17.88 -7.35 19.37
N PRO A 125 17.92 -8.43 20.17
CA PRO A 125 17.51 -9.77 19.70
C PRO A 125 16.10 -9.85 19.10
N SER A 126 15.16 -9.00 19.56
CA SER A 126 13.81 -8.91 18.99
C SER A 126 13.81 -8.38 17.55
N GLU A 127 14.64 -7.39 17.26
CA GLU A 127 14.80 -6.77 15.95
C GLU A 127 15.50 -7.71 14.97
N VAL A 128 16.56 -8.38 15.43
CA VAL A 128 17.28 -9.41 14.67
C VAL A 128 16.35 -10.57 14.29
N ALA A 129 15.54 -11.04 15.23
CA ALA A 129 14.60 -12.13 14.98
C ALA A 129 13.57 -11.78 13.90
N ARG A 130 13.05 -10.55 13.92
CA ARG A 130 12.13 -10.03 12.89
C ARG A 130 12.82 -9.94 11.52
N GLN A 131 14.07 -9.47 11.48
CA GLN A 131 14.82 -9.28 10.24
C GLN A 131 15.19 -10.62 9.56
N VAL A 132 15.56 -11.63 10.35
CA VAL A 132 15.95 -12.98 9.85
C VAL A 132 14.74 -13.92 9.67
N GLY A 133 13.54 -13.48 10.05
CA GLY A 133 12.31 -14.27 9.91
C GLY A 133 12.28 -15.49 10.84
N VAL A 134 12.80 -15.36 12.07
CA VAL A 134 12.75 -16.39 13.12
C VAL A 134 11.98 -15.87 14.34
N LYS A 135 11.35 -16.76 15.11
CA LYS A 135 10.73 -16.35 16.39
C LYS A 135 11.82 -15.87 17.35
N GLU A 136 11.58 -14.79 18.08
CA GLU A 136 12.51 -14.26 19.08
C GLU A 136 12.88 -15.32 20.13
N SER A 137 11.91 -16.14 20.56
CA SER A 137 12.15 -17.27 21.46
C SER A 137 13.14 -18.29 20.91
N THR A 138 13.18 -18.48 19.58
CA THR A 138 14.09 -19.40 18.90
C THR A 138 15.50 -18.82 18.86
N LEU A 139 15.64 -17.54 18.54
CA LEU A 139 16.93 -16.84 18.57
C LEU A 139 17.51 -16.79 19.98
N ARG A 140 16.71 -16.45 20.99
CA ARG A 140 17.15 -16.46 22.40
C ARG A 140 17.62 -17.85 22.86
N LYS A 141 16.93 -18.92 22.44
CA LYS A 141 17.36 -20.31 22.72
C LYS A 141 18.65 -20.67 21.98
N ALA A 142 18.83 -20.20 20.75
CA ALA A 142 20.05 -20.44 19.97
C ALA A 142 21.27 -19.73 20.57
N ILE A 143 21.11 -18.46 20.99
CA ILE A 143 22.15 -17.69 21.70
C ILE A 143 22.54 -18.41 23.01
N ARG A 144 21.55 -18.83 23.82
CA ARG A 144 21.81 -19.56 25.08
C ARG A 144 22.57 -20.88 24.87
N ARG A 145 22.36 -21.53 23.72
CA ARG A 145 23.01 -22.80 23.36
C ARG A 145 24.30 -22.61 22.56
N GLN A 146 24.82 -21.38 22.45
CA GLN A 146 26.00 -21.04 21.63
C GLN A 146 25.86 -21.46 20.15
N GLY A 147 24.63 -21.60 19.65
CA GLY A 147 24.34 -21.94 18.25
C GLY A 147 24.44 -20.74 17.31
N VAL A 148 24.67 -19.54 17.84
CA VAL A 148 24.95 -18.32 17.09
C VAL A 148 26.38 -17.89 17.44
N PRO A 149 27.30 -17.81 16.47
CA PRO A 149 28.67 -17.36 16.72
C PRO A 149 28.70 -16.00 17.40
N GLN A 150 29.49 -15.86 18.46
CA GLN A 150 29.65 -14.61 19.16
C GLN A 150 30.77 -13.81 18.46
N LEU A 151 30.38 -12.97 17.51
CA LEU A 151 31.31 -12.05 16.85
C LEU A 151 31.67 -10.93 17.82
N ALA A 152 32.92 -10.45 17.78
CA ALA A 152 33.31 -9.25 18.51
C ALA A 152 32.34 -8.11 18.16
N PRO A 153 31.90 -7.29 19.12
CA PRO A 153 31.13 -6.10 18.81
C PRO A 153 31.93 -5.34 17.76
N LEU A 154 31.32 -5.07 16.60
CA LEU A 154 31.90 -4.06 15.73
C LEU A 154 32.02 -2.81 16.61
N PRO A 155 33.17 -2.12 16.62
CA PRO A 155 33.24 -0.83 17.29
C PRO A 155 32.01 -0.06 16.83
N PRO A 156 31.25 0.59 17.74
CA PRO A 156 30.12 1.40 17.30
C PRO A 156 30.69 2.26 16.18
N GLU A 157 30.08 2.22 15.00
CA GLU A 157 30.35 3.23 14.00
C GLU A 157 30.04 4.53 14.73
N ARG A 158 31.08 5.16 15.29
CA ARG A 158 31.17 6.60 15.26
C ARG A 158 31.11 6.86 13.77
N VAL A 159 29.90 7.08 13.28
CA VAL A 159 29.69 7.87 12.09
C VAL A 159 30.28 9.20 12.49
N GLU A 160 31.60 9.34 12.35
CA GLU A 160 32.17 10.62 12.01
C GLU A 160 31.38 10.99 10.76
N SER A 161 30.35 11.81 10.96
CA SER A 161 29.57 12.32 9.86
C SER A 161 30.59 12.96 8.94
N ALA A 162 30.79 12.36 7.77
CA ALA A 162 31.65 12.94 6.75
C ALA A 162 31.30 14.44 6.68
N PRO A 163 32.31 15.33 6.69
CA PRO A 163 32.06 16.76 6.73
C PRO A 163 31.08 17.09 5.62
N ALA A 164 30.09 17.90 5.98
CA ALA A 164 28.98 18.16 5.09
C ALA A 164 29.48 18.88 3.83
N SER A 165 29.14 18.35 2.66
CA SER A 165 29.65 18.88 1.39
C SER A 165 29.16 20.30 1.15
N THR A 166 30.04 21.17 0.65
CA THR A 166 29.68 22.52 0.22
C THR A 166 29.12 22.50 -1.20
N LYS A 167 28.38 23.56 -1.58
CA LYS A 167 27.86 23.71 -2.95
C LYS A 167 28.96 23.66 -4.01
N SER A 168 30.13 24.25 -3.75
CA SER A 168 31.26 24.27 -4.70
C SER A 168 31.86 22.88 -4.92
N GLU A 169 32.01 22.09 -3.85
CA GLU A 169 32.49 20.71 -3.95
C GLU A 169 31.54 19.82 -4.73
N ARG A 170 30.23 19.94 -4.47
CA ARG A 170 29.22 19.23 -5.25
C ARG A 170 29.21 19.64 -6.72
N SER A 171 29.32 20.95 -7.01
CA SER A 171 29.39 21.45 -8.39
C SER A 171 30.59 20.88 -9.14
N ARG A 172 31.75 20.76 -8.48
CA ARG A 172 32.94 20.13 -9.05
C ARG A 172 32.72 18.64 -9.30
N ALA A 173 32.18 17.90 -8.32
CA ALA A 173 31.88 16.48 -8.47
C ALA A 173 30.87 16.22 -9.61
N ASP A 174 29.86 17.08 -9.75
CA ASP A 174 28.87 17.00 -10.83
C ASP A 174 29.51 17.24 -12.20
N ALA A 175 30.47 18.16 -12.30
CA ALA A 175 31.24 18.43 -13.52
C ALA A 175 32.21 17.30 -13.86
N GLU A 176 32.87 16.71 -12.87
CA GLU A 176 33.72 15.52 -13.05
C GLU A 176 32.89 14.33 -13.57
N ALA A 177 31.70 14.10 -12.99
CA ALA A 177 30.79 13.07 -13.48
C ALA A 177 30.32 13.30 -14.93
N ALA A 178 30.25 14.57 -15.35
CA ALA A 178 29.88 14.96 -16.71
C ALA A 178 30.88 14.49 -17.78
N ALA A 179 32.16 14.32 -17.42
CA ALA A 179 33.17 13.76 -18.33
C ALA A 179 32.96 12.26 -18.62
N GLY A 180 32.18 11.56 -17.79
CA GLY A 180 31.86 10.14 -17.94
C GLY A 180 30.42 9.90 -18.38
N MET A 181 29.53 9.66 -17.41
CA MET A 181 28.14 9.25 -17.66
C MET A 181 27.16 10.43 -17.77
N GLY A 182 27.58 11.63 -17.40
CA GLY A 182 26.76 12.84 -17.44
C GLY A 182 26.73 13.60 -16.11
N THR A 183 26.29 14.86 -16.16
CA THR A 183 26.29 15.77 -15.01
C THR A 183 25.54 15.17 -13.82
N ALA A 184 26.20 15.18 -12.65
CA ALA A 184 25.67 14.66 -11.39
C ALA A 184 25.38 13.14 -11.37
N CYS A 185 25.86 12.36 -12.34
CA CYS A 185 25.77 10.89 -12.35
C CYS A 185 26.87 10.26 -11.48
N THR A 186 26.91 10.57 -10.18
CA THR A 186 27.97 10.12 -9.27
C THR A 186 27.78 8.68 -8.76
N ARG A 187 26.56 8.13 -8.81
CA ARG A 187 26.25 6.73 -8.45
C ARG A 187 26.36 5.79 -9.65
N ALA A 188 27.58 5.50 -10.07
CA ALA A 188 27.86 4.61 -11.21
C ALA A 188 27.42 3.17 -10.96
N ASP A 189 27.75 2.67 -9.77
CA ASP A 189 27.47 1.31 -9.28
C ASP A 189 25.97 0.98 -9.31
N GLU A 190 25.13 1.84 -8.74
CA GLU A 190 23.68 1.65 -8.72
C GLU A 190 23.07 1.73 -10.12
N ARG A 191 23.65 2.54 -11.02
CA ARG A 191 23.22 2.59 -12.43
C ARG A 191 23.57 1.29 -13.16
N ILE A 192 24.76 0.74 -12.93
CA ILE A 192 25.16 -0.55 -13.50
C ILE A 192 24.25 -1.66 -12.97
N GLN A 193 23.99 -1.70 -11.66
CA GLN A 193 23.07 -2.67 -11.06
C GLN A 193 21.65 -2.54 -11.63
N ALA A 194 21.16 -1.31 -11.81
CA ALA A 194 19.87 -1.07 -12.42
C ALA A 194 19.82 -1.49 -13.89
N ALA A 195 20.88 -1.22 -14.66
CA ALA A 195 20.99 -1.61 -16.07
C ALA A 195 21.04 -3.13 -16.26
N LEU A 196 21.70 -3.85 -15.34
CA LEU A 196 21.74 -5.31 -15.31
C LEU A 196 20.49 -5.95 -14.68
N GLY A 197 19.52 -5.16 -14.24
CA GLY A 197 18.28 -5.66 -13.61
C GLY A 197 18.47 -6.25 -12.19
N LEU A 198 19.65 -6.04 -11.61
CA LEU A 198 20.04 -6.50 -10.27
C LEU A 198 19.42 -5.62 -9.17
N ALA A 199 19.14 -4.35 -9.46
CA ALA A 199 18.47 -3.43 -8.55
C ALA A 199 17.01 -3.17 -8.97
N THR A 200 16.11 -3.05 -7.99
CA THR A 200 14.72 -2.63 -8.22
C THR A 200 14.57 -1.11 -8.39
N GLY A 201 15.54 -0.36 -7.88
CA GLY A 201 15.55 1.09 -7.73
C GLY A 201 16.87 1.53 -7.11
N ALA A 202 17.31 2.75 -7.39
CA ALA A 202 18.36 3.39 -6.60
C ALA A 202 17.91 3.50 -5.13
N THR A 203 18.84 3.42 -4.19
CA THR A 203 18.48 3.54 -2.76
C THR A 203 18.38 5.01 -2.38
N THR A 204 17.25 5.45 -1.81
CA THR A 204 17.12 6.82 -1.29
C THR A 204 18.03 6.99 -0.06
N ARG A 205 19.01 7.90 -0.12
CA ARG A 205 19.87 8.23 1.02
C ARG A 205 20.13 9.74 1.10
N PHE A 206 20.10 10.28 2.31
CA PHE A 206 20.44 11.67 2.57
C PHE A 206 21.86 11.76 3.13
N GLU A 207 22.62 12.73 2.62
CA GLU A 207 24.01 12.96 2.98
C GLU A 207 24.13 14.37 3.56
N ALA A 208 24.98 14.55 4.57
CA ALA A 208 25.20 15.85 5.17
C ALA A 208 25.72 16.84 4.10
N SER A 209 25.03 17.95 3.91
CA SER A 209 25.29 18.91 2.84
C SER A 209 24.93 20.33 3.28
N HIS A 210 25.80 21.29 3.00
CA HIS A 210 25.54 22.72 3.19
C HIS A 210 24.85 23.31 1.94
N ASP A 211 23.97 24.28 2.16
CA ASP A 211 23.41 25.15 1.12
C ASP A 211 22.83 24.41 -0.09
N VAL A 212 22.11 23.31 0.15
CA VAL A 212 21.43 22.55 -0.91
C VAL A 212 20.35 23.43 -1.53
N ALA A 213 20.47 23.69 -2.84
CA ALA A 213 19.49 24.50 -3.55
C ALA A 213 18.09 23.84 -3.44
N MET A 214 17.09 24.65 -3.08
CA MET A 214 15.72 24.19 -2.83
C MET A 214 15.58 23.14 -1.71
N GLY A 215 16.55 23.01 -0.80
CA GLY A 215 16.48 22.07 0.32
C GLY A 215 15.23 22.23 1.20
N GLY A 216 14.65 23.44 1.27
CA GLY A 216 13.40 23.72 1.98
C GLY A 216 12.18 22.95 1.48
N LEU A 217 12.20 22.39 0.25
CA LEU A 217 11.11 21.56 -0.27
C LEU A 217 10.85 20.31 0.60
N LEU A 218 11.89 19.79 1.28
CA LEU A 218 11.75 18.69 2.22
C LEU A 218 10.78 18.99 3.37
N ALA A 219 10.65 20.26 3.78
CA ALA A 219 9.69 20.66 4.80
C ALA A 219 8.22 20.47 4.35
N GLY A 220 7.97 20.44 3.03
CA GLY A 220 6.65 20.17 2.47
C GLY A 220 6.33 18.69 2.27
N LEU A 221 7.32 17.79 2.40
CA LEU A 221 7.13 16.35 2.21
C LEU A 221 6.08 15.75 3.17
N PRO A 222 6.05 16.08 4.48
CA PRO A 222 5.00 15.58 5.37
C PRO A 222 3.59 15.97 4.91
N ALA A 223 3.41 17.19 4.39
CA ALA A 223 2.12 17.65 3.88
C ALA A 223 1.71 16.89 2.60
N LEU A 224 2.65 16.64 1.69
CA LEU A 224 2.40 15.80 0.49
C LEU A 224 2.02 14.36 0.89
N CYS A 225 2.73 13.78 1.85
CA CYS A 225 2.44 12.44 2.36
C CYS A 225 1.07 12.38 3.07
N ALA A 226 0.73 13.38 3.87
CA ALA A 226 -0.57 13.48 4.54
C ALA A 226 -1.71 13.61 3.54
N ASN A 227 -1.49 14.30 2.41
CA ASN A 227 -2.43 14.35 1.30
C ASN A 227 -2.39 13.10 0.40
N GLY A 228 -1.61 12.08 0.77
CA GLY A 228 -1.66 10.77 0.15
C GLY A 228 -0.76 10.57 -1.07
N LEU A 229 0.20 11.47 -1.35
CA LEU A 229 1.08 11.39 -2.53
C LEU A 229 1.70 9.99 -2.75
N LEU A 230 2.02 9.26 -1.68
CA LEU A 230 2.70 7.95 -1.76
C LEU A 230 1.77 6.73 -1.56
N THR A 231 0.48 6.94 -1.27
CA THR A 231 -0.47 5.87 -0.86
C THR A 231 -0.78 4.83 -1.94
N GLY A 232 -0.65 5.20 -3.22
CA GLY A 232 -0.94 4.32 -4.36
C GLY A 232 0.26 3.51 -4.87
N LEU A 233 1.45 3.68 -4.28
CA LEU A 233 2.67 3.01 -4.75
C LEU A 233 2.55 1.49 -4.67
N GLY A 234 2.90 0.80 -5.75
CA GLY A 234 2.85 -0.66 -5.82
C GLY A 234 1.44 -1.25 -5.95
N ARG A 235 0.37 -0.46 -5.71
CA ARG A 235 -1.01 -0.84 -6.01
C ARG A 235 -1.44 -0.28 -7.37
N HIS A 236 -1.49 1.04 -7.45
CA HIS A 236 -1.98 1.80 -8.61
C HIS A 236 -0.86 2.37 -9.46
N LEU A 237 0.29 2.67 -8.86
CA LEU A 237 1.42 3.29 -9.53
C LEU A 237 2.63 2.37 -9.48
N LYS A 238 3.08 1.92 -10.65
CA LYS A 238 4.19 0.97 -10.81
C LYS A 238 5.12 1.42 -11.92
N LEU A 239 6.40 1.18 -11.71
CA LEU A 239 7.42 1.29 -12.76
C LEU A 239 8.22 -0.02 -12.79
N PRO A 240 8.75 -0.40 -13.96
CA PRO A 240 9.70 -1.50 -14.05
C PRO A 240 10.99 -1.16 -13.28
N ARG A 241 11.77 -2.19 -13.00
CA ARG A 241 13.10 -2.05 -12.39
C ARG A 241 13.96 -1.09 -13.22
N GLY A 242 14.73 -0.27 -12.52
CA GLY A 242 15.61 0.74 -13.11
C GLY A 242 16.05 1.72 -12.05
N PHE A 243 16.89 2.69 -12.42
CA PHE A 243 17.47 3.62 -11.44
C PHE A 243 16.41 4.45 -10.70
N TYR A 244 15.46 5.05 -11.43
CA TYR A 244 14.34 5.78 -10.84
C TYR A 244 13.13 4.87 -10.58
N SER A 245 12.70 4.79 -9.32
CA SER A 245 11.49 4.11 -8.88
C SER A 245 10.25 5.00 -9.03
N ALA A 246 9.05 4.43 -8.90
CA ALA A 246 7.81 5.20 -8.89
C ALA A 246 7.78 6.23 -7.74
N LEU A 247 8.36 5.90 -6.59
CA LEU A 247 8.53 6.81 -5.47
C LEU A 247 9.37 8.03 -5.86
N HIS A 248 10.52 7.84 -6.51
CA HIS A 248 11.36 8.96 -6.95
C HIS A 248 10.62 9.88 -7.92
N ILE A 249 9.88 9.33 -8.88
CA ILE A 249 9.14 10.13 -9.87
C ILE A 249 8.03 10.95 -9.20
N LEU A 250 7.28 10.38 -8.25
CA LEU A 250 6.24 11.11 -7.53
C LEU A 250 6.83 12.22 -6.64
N LEU A 251 7.96 11.96 -5.98
CA LEU A 251 8.66 12.99 -5.20
C LEU A 251 9.12 14.14 -6.07
N VAL A 252 9.71 13.86 -7.23
CA VAL A 252 10.10 14.90 -8.21
C VAL A 252 8.91 15.73 -8.62
N LEU A 253 7.78 15.11 -8.97
CA LEU A 253 6.55 15.83 -9.37
C LEU A 253 5.97 16.67 -8.22
N GLY A 254 5.92 16.12 -7.01
CA GLY A 254 5.45 16.86 -5.83
C GLY A 254 6.34 18.06 -5.48
N PHE A 255 7.66 17.88 -5.56
CA PHE A 255 8.63 18.94 -5.32
C PHE A 255 8.69 19.98 -6.44
N MET A 256 8.45 19.57 -7.69
CA MET A 256 8.23 20.50 -8.79
C MET A 256 7.01 21.38 -8.53
N ALA A 257 5.90 20.80 -8.06
CA ALA A 257 4.70 21.56 -7.71
C ALA A 257 4.98 22.57 -6.57
N LEU A 258 5.58 22.11 -5.46
CA LEU A 258 5.95 23.00 -4.34
C LEU A 258 6.96 24.09 -4.74
N GLY A 259 7.92 23.74 -5.60
CA GLY A 259 8.97 24.64 -6.09
C GLY A 259 8.56 25.51 -7.28
N ARG A 260 7.30 25.44 -7.73
CA ARG A 260 6.77 26.17 -8.90
C ARG A 260 7.54 25.90 -10.19
N ILE A 261 8.12 24.71 -10.32
CA ILE A 261 8.69 24.18 -11.56
C ILE A 261 7.53 23.58 -12.37
N LYS A 262 6.83 24.45 -13.10
CA LYS A 262 5.49 24.15 -13.64
C LYS A 262 5.44 23.02 -14.68
N ARG A 263 6.49 22.83 -15.47
CA ARG A 263 6.57 21.83 -16.55
C ARG A 263 7.87 21.05 -16.47
N PRO A 264 7.93 19.79 -16.97
CA PRO A 264 9.17 19.03 -17.06
C PRO A 264 10.33 19.81 -17.72
N GLU A 265 10.06 20.64 -18.73
CA GLU A 265 11.07 21.46 -19.40
C GLU A 265 11.76 22.46 -18.48
N HIS A 266 11.06 22.99 -17.48
CA HIS A 266 11.63 23.96 -16.54
C HIS A 266 12.69 23.32 -15.64
N LEU A 267 12.78 21.99 -15.55
CA LEU A 267 13.88 21.31 -14.84
C LEU A 267 15.24 21.63 -15.44
N ARG A 268 15.33 22.00 -16.72
CA ARG A 268 16.61 22.40 -17.35
C ARG A 268 17.24 23.64 -16.71
N GLN A 269 16.45 24.43 -15.99
CA GLN A 269 16.90 25.63 -15.29
C GLN A 269 17.38 25.31 -13.86
N THR A 270 17.17 24.09 -13.39
CA THR A 270 17.56 23.66 -12.04
C THR A 270 18.74 22.71 -12.12
N PRO A 271 19.82 22.90 -11.33
CA PRO A 271 20.93 21.95 -11.29
C PRO A 271 20.43 20.55 -10.88
N PRO A 272 20.61 19.52 -11.73
CA PRO A 272 19.98 18.22 -11.50
C PRO A 272 20.54 17.51 -10.26
N GLY A 273 21.82 17.74 -9.94
CA GLY A 273 22.47 17.19 -8.75
C GLY A 273 21.89 17.76 -7.46
N GLU A 274 21.71 19.08 -7.39
CA GLU A 274 21.14 19.75 -6.22
C GLU A 274 19.72 19.27 -5.92
N LEU A 275 18.83 19.24 -6.91
CA LEU A 275 17.46 18.74 -6.71
C LEU A 275 17.46 17.23 -6.42
N GLY A 276 18.45 16.49 -6.94
CA GLY A 276 18.67 15.08 -6.63
C GLY A 276 18.89 14.85 -5.13
N LYS A 277 19.72 15.68 -4.50
CA LYS A 277 19.99 15.60 -3.05
C LYS A 277 18.72 15.80 -2.23
N VAL A 278 17.79 16.65 -2.68
CA VAL A 278 16.49 16.88 -2.02
C VAL A 278 15.61 15.63 -2.02
N ILE A 279 15.72 14.75 -3.02
CA ILE A 279 14.98 13.47 -3.09
C ILE A 279 15.82 12.27 -2.64
N GLY A 280 16.99 12.50 -2.04
CA GLY A 280 17.91 11.46 -1.58
C GLY A 280 18.58 10.65 -2.70
N LEU A 281 18.78 11.26 -3.86
CA LEU A 281 19.53 10.71 -4.99
C LEU A 281 20.75 11.57 -5.31
N ASP A 282 21.59 11.10 -6.23
CA ASP A 282 22.66 11.92 -6.79
C ASP A 282 22.16 12.96 -7.80
N ARG A 283 21.05 12.67 -8.49
CA ARG A 283 20.38 13.61 -9.42
C ARG A 283 18.91 13.29 -9.65
N VAL A 284 18.15 14.28 -10.12
CA VAL A 284 16.81 14.08 -10.70
C VAL A 284 16.86 13.58 -12.16
N PRO A 285 15.79 12.94 -12.67
CA PRO A 285 15.70 12.56 -14.07
C PRO A 285 15.73 13.76 -15.02
N GLU A 286 16.34 13.56 -16.19
CA GLU A 286 16.22 14.50 -17.32
C GLU A 286 14.78 14.62 -17.81
N VAL A 287 14.46 15.71 -18.50
CA VAL A 287 13.13 15.98 -19.09
C VAL A 287 12.60 14.78 -19.88
N ARG A 288 13.43 14.19 -20.73
CA ARG A 288 13.06 13.02 -21.53
C ARG A 288 12.72 11.82 -20.64
N THR A 289 13.60 11.50 -19.70
CA THR A 289 13.40 10.37 -18.78
C THR A 289 12.16 10.56 -17.92
N LEU A 290 11.95 11.77 -17.38
CA LEU A 290 10.77 12.08 -16.57
C LEU A 290 9.47 11.84 -17.39
N ARG A 291 9.42 12.32 -18.63
CA ARG A 291 8.28 12.10 -19.54
C ARG A 291 8.02 10.63 -19.86
N GLU A 292 9.09 9.88 -20.16
CA GLU A 292 9.00 8.44 -20.42
C GLU A 292 8.46 7.71 -19.18
N LYS A 293 8.91 8.08 -17.98
CA LYS A 293 8.44 7.48 -16.73
C LYS A 293 7.00 7.87 -16.37
N ILE A 294 6.59 9.13 -16.59
CA ILE A 294 5.19 9.56 -16.40
C ILE A 294 4.27 8.79 -17.35
N THR A 295 4.65 8.71 -18.64
CA THR A 295 3.90 7.92 -19.64
C THR A 295 3.77 6.46 -19.20
N LEU A 296 4.85 5.88 -18.68
CA LEU A 296 4.85 4.49 -18.24
C LEU A 296 4.00 4.27 -16.98
N LEU A 297 4.04 5.18 -16.01
CA LEU A 297 3.16 5.18 -14.83
C LEU A 297 1.69 5.21 -15.26
N ALA A 298 1.35 6.08 -16.21
CA ALA A 298 -0.01 6.18 -16.73
C ALA A 298 -0.45 4.94 -17.52
N LYS A 299 0.47 4.32 -18.28
CA LYS A 299 0.17 3.15 -19.13
C LYS A 299 0.08 1.84 -18.34
N THR A 300 0.91 1.66 -17.32
CA THR A 300 1.03 0.39 -16.57
C THR A 300 0.32 0.41 -15.23
N GLY A 301 -0.01 1.60 -14.73
CA GLY A 301 -0.80 1.80 -13.52
C GLY A 301 -2.26 2.11 -13.80
N ASP A 302 -2.95 2.52 -12.75
CA ASP A 302 -4.31 3.06 -12.79
C ASP A 302 -4.38 4.39 -12.02
N PRO A 303 -3.97 5.51 -12.66
CA PRO A 303 -4.03 6.82 -12.03
C PRO A 303 -5.46 7.24 -11.64
N ALA A 304 -6.47 6.75 -12.35
CA ALA A 304 -7.87 7.06 -12.06
C ALA A 304 -8.32 6.39 -10.75
N ALA A 305 -7.97 5.12 -10.53
CA ALA A 305 -8.21 4.45 -9.27
C ALA A 305 -7.40 5.08 -8.12
N TRP A 306 -6.17 5.53 -8.38
CA TRP A 306 -5.39 6.25 -7.38
C TRP A 306 -6.06 7.56 -6.96
N MET A 307 -6.48 8.38 -7.93
CA MET A 307 -7.21 9.62 -7.68
C MET A 307 -8.53 9.37 -6.92
N ARG A 308 -9.25 8.29 -7.26
CA ARG A 308 -10.48 7.90 -6.55
C ARG A 308 -10.20 7.58 -5.08
N ASP A 309 -9.15 6.83 -4.79
CA ASP A 309 -8.77 6.50 -3.42
C ASP A 309 -8.35 7.74 -2.61
N LEU A 310 -7.63 8.68 -3.25
CA LEU A 310 -7.30 9.96 -2.64
C LEU A 310 -8.57 10.75 -2.32
N ALA A 311 -9.47 10.91 -3.29
CA ALA A 311 -10.75 11.60 -3.11
C ALA A 311 -11.57 10.98 -1.97
N LYS A 312 -11.66 9.65 -1.93
CA LYS A 312 -12.35 8.91 -0.86
C LYS A 312 -11.75 9.20 0.52
N ASN A 313 -10.42 9.19 0.63
CA ASN A 313 -9.75 9.49 1.89
C ASN A 313 -9.96 10.95 2.32
N TRP A 314 -9.88 11.90 1.39
CA TRP A 314 -10.10 13.32 1.68
C TRP A 314 -11.55 13.57 2.13
N MET A 315 -12.53 13.03 1.42
CA MET A 315 -13.95 13.14 1.80
C MET A 315 -14.23 12.49 3.16
N ALA A 316 -13.64 11.33 3.45
CA ALA A 316 -13.79 10.65 4.73
C ALA A 316 -13.12 11.41 5.89
N SER A 317 -12.03 12.16 5.63
CA SER A 317 -11.35 12.95 6.64
C SER A 317 -12.11 14.21 7.04
N GLU A 318 -12.93 14.77 6.13
CA GLU A 318 -13.76 15.95 6.37
C GLU A 318 -15.21 15.73 5.86
N PRO A 319 -16.02 14.86 6.48
CA PRO A 319 -17.34 14.48 5.96
C PRO A 319 -18.32 15.65 5.78
N ALA A 320 -18.18 16.69 6.62
CA ALA A 320 -19.03 17.90 6.54
C ALA A 320 -18.82 18.67 5.21
N GLU A 321 -17.61 18.64 4.65
CA GLU A 321 -17.28 19.29 3.38
C GLU A 321 -17.64 18.41 2.17
N ALA A 322 -17.75 17.09 2.36
CA ALA A 322 -18.14 16.14 1.30
C ALA A 322 -19.65 16.16 0.96
N GLY A 323 -20.48 16.82 1.78
CA GLY A 323 -21.94 16.91 1.55
C GLY A 323 -22.37 17.90 0.46
N TYR A 324 -21.49 18.84 0.09
CA TYR A 324 -21.73 19.86 -0.94
C TYR A 324 -20.59 19.87 -1.95
N LEU A 325 -20.86 19.40 -3.16
CA LEU A 325 -19.86 19.13 -4.18
C LEU A 325 -20.03 20.11 -5.34
N TYR A 326 -19.02 20.94 -5.54
CA TYR A 326 -19.01 21.97 -6.57
C TYR A 326 -18.42 21.40 -7.84
N VAL A 327 -19.15 21.49 -8.96
CA VAL A 327 -18.73 20.93 -10.24
C VAL A 327 -18.65 22.03 -11.29
N ASP A 328 -17.48 22.15 -11.90
CA ASP A 328 -17.25 23.10 -13.00
C ASP A 328 -16.29 22.53 -14.04
N GLY A 329 -16.43 23.00 -15.28
CA GLY A 329 -15.60 22.61 -16.41
C GLY A 329 -14.52 23.64 -16.71
N HIS A 330 -13.26 23.20 -16.74
CA HIS A 330 -12.13 24.00 -17.19
C HIS A 330 -11.71 23.57 -18.60
N VAL A 331 -11.69 24.51 -19.56
CA VAL A 331 -11.30 24.21 -20.94
C VAL A 331 -9.79 24.35 -21.10
N ARG A 332 -9.11 23.24 -21.38
CA ARG A 332 -7.69 23.22 -21.73
C ARG A 332 -7.52 23.28 -23.24
N VAL A 333 -6.94 24.38 -23.72
CA VAL A 333 -6.71 24.60 -25.15
C VAL A 333 -5.57 23.73 -25.66
N TYR A 334 -5.80 23.07 -26.79
CA TYR A 334 -4.80 22.26 -27.46
C TYR A 334 -4.26 23.00 -28.68
N HIS A 335 -2.99 23.40 -28.59
CA HIS A 335 -2.27 24.08 -29.67
C HIS A 335 -1.52 23.11 -30.60
N GLY A 336 -1.51 21.81 -30.30
CA GLY A 336 -0.79 20.82 -31.09
C GLY A 336 -1.48 20.42 -32.40
N LYS A 337 -0.74 19.66 -33.22
CA LYS A 337 -1.21 19.16 -34.53
C LYS A 337 -1.57 17.67 -34.53
N GLN A 338 -1.25 16.93 -33.46
CA GLN A 338 -1.36 15.46 -33.44
C GLN A 338 -2.77 14.96 -33.15
N ALA A 339 -3.49 15.60 -32.22
CA ALA A 339 -4.85 15.22 -31.86
C ALA A 339 -5.87 16.07 -32.64
N ASN A 340 -6.95 15.44 -33.13
CA ASN A 340 -8.08 16.15 -33.72
C ASN A 340 -9.20 16.37 -32.68
N LEU A 341 -9.10 17.46 -31.91
CA LEU A 341 -10.06 17.78 -30.87
C LEU A 341 -11.18 18.72 -31.36
N SER A 342 -12.35 18.56 -30.75
CA SER A 342 -13.51 19.44 -30.95
C SER A 342 -13.21 20.87 -30.51
N ARG A 343 -13.91 21.84 -31.10
CA ARG A 343 -13.81 23.25 -30.69
C ARG A 343 -14.76 23.53 -29.51
N ARG A 344 -14.24 24.22 -28.51
CA ARG A 344 -14.94 24.66 -27.30
C ARG A 344 -14.83 26.17 -27.16
N TYR A 345 -15.87 26.81 -26.64
CA TYR A 345 -15.81 28.23 -26.30
C TYR A 345 -14.94 28.40 -25.06
N VAL A 346 -13.87 29.16 -25.19
CA VAL A 346 -12.93 29.48 -24.11
C VAL A 346 -13.29 30.87 -23.59
N SER A 347 -14.01 30.93 -22.47
CA SER A 347 -14.60 32.18 -21.95
C SER A 347 -13.56 33.29 -21.74
N ARG A 348 -12.36 32.94 -21.28
CA ARG A 348 -11.25 33.88 -21.06
C ARG A 348 -10.71 34.53 -22.34
N GLU A 349 -10.69 33.78 -23.44
CA GLU A 349 -10.19 34.24 -24.75
C GLU A 349 -11.35 34.74 -25.63
N ARG A 350 -12.58 34.45 -25.25
CA ARG A 350 -13.81 34.71 -26.01
C ARG A 350 -13.77 34.09 -27.42
N LEU A 351 -13.08 32.95 -27.55
CA LEU A 351 -12.85 32.26 -28.82
C LEU A 351 -13.27 30.79 -28.77
N CYS A 352 -13.68 30.24 -29.92
CA CYS A 352 -13.92 28.81 -30.08
C CYS A 352 -12.64 28.09 -30.54
N LEU A 353 -11.95 27.44 -29.61
CA LEU A 353 -10.64 26.82 -29.81
C LEU A 353 -10.69 25.31 -29.60
N ARG A 354 -9.76 24.59 -30.22
CA ARG A 354 -9.64 23.13 -30.07
C ARG A 354 -9.14 22.83 -28.66
N GLY A 355 -9.79 21.93 -27.94
CA GLY A 355 -9.42 21.64 -26.56
C GLY A 355 -10.18 20.49 -25.93
N THR A 356 -9.80 20.15 -24.70
CA THR A 356 -10.51 19.21 -23.83
C THR A 356 -11.16 19.96 -22.68
N THR A 357 -12.23 19.40 -22.12
CA THR A 357 -12.84 19.95 -20.90
C THR A 357 -12.51 19.04 -19.73
N ASP A 358 -11.90 19.62 -18.70
CA ASP A 358 -11.58 18.97 -17.44
C ASP A 358 -12.66 19.37 -16.42
N TYR A 359 -13.50 18.42 -16.01
CA TYR A 359 -14.53 18.67 -15.01
C TYR A 359 -13.98 18.41 -13.61
N TRP A 360 -13.88 19.46 -12.82
CA TRP A 360 -13.35 19.42 -11.45
C TRP A 360 -14.50 19.30 -10.45
N VAL A 361 -14.31 18.44 -9.46
CA VAL A 361 -15.19 18.33 -8.29
C VAL A 361 -14.44 18.90 -7.08
N ASN A 362 -14.99 19.94 -6.47
CA ASN A 362 -14.39 20.64 -5.35
C ASN A 362 -15.32 20.62 -4.12
N ASP A 363 -14.73 20.88 -2.96
CA ASP A 363 -15.49 21.28 -1.77
C ASP A 363 -15.91 22.76 -1.82
N ALA A 364 -16.51 23.23 -0.73
CA ALA A 364 -16.99 24.60 -0.60
C ALA A 364 -15.90 25.66 -0.42
N LEU A 365 -14.66 25.24 -0.20
CA LEU A 365 -13.48 26.11 -0.14
C LEU A 365 -12.74 26.16 -1.49
N GLY A 366 -13.18 25.39 -2.49
CA GLY A 366 -12.51 25.25 -3.78
C GLY A 366 -11.36 24.24 -3.79
N ARG A 367 -11.17 23.44 -2.72
CA ARG A 367 -10.18 22.37 -2.68
C ARG A 367 -10.64 21.22 -3.58
N PRO A 368 -9.82 20.74 -4.54
CA PRO A 368 -10.23 19.72 -5.49
C PRO A 368 -10.23 18.32 -4.85
N PHE A 369 -11.30 17.56 -5.06
CA PHE A 369 -11.34 16.13 -4.75
C PHE A 369 -10.83 15.27 -5.91
N PHE A 370 -11.30 15.53 -7.13
CA PHE A 370 -10.84 14.83 -8.33
C PHE A 370 -11.25 15.58 -9.60
N VAL A 371 -10.72 15.13 -10.74
CA VAL A 371 -10.98 15.69 -12.08
C VAL A 371 -11.37 14.57 -13.05
N VAL A 372 -12.30 14.86 -13.96
CA VAL A 372 -12.65 13.99 -15.09
C VAL A 372 -12.38 14.74 -16.39
N SER A 373 -11.37 14.31 -17.13
CA SER A 373 -11.01 14.87 -18.44
C SER A 373 -11.82 14.23 -19.56
N GLN A 374 -12.57 15.03 -20.30
CA GLN A 374 -13.34 14.57 -21.47
C GLN A 374 -12.75 15.13 -22.78
N PRO A 375 -12.22 14.26 -23.66
CA PRO A 375 -11.71 14.68 -24.97
C PRO A 375 -12.83 14.91 -26.00
N LEU A 376 -14.02 14.35 -25.75
CA LEU A 376 -15.17 14.38 -26.65
C LEU A 376 -16.26 15.36 -26.19
N ASN A 377 -17.26 15.55 -27.04
CA ASN A 377 -18.30 16.58 -26.93
C ASN A 377 -19.47 16.21 -26.01
N ASP A 378 -19.28 15.30 -25.05
CA ASP A 378 -20.28 15.05 -24.03
C ASP A 378 -20.47 16.35 -23.25
N GLY A 379 -21.71 16.84 -23.18
CA GLY A 379 -22.04 18.03 -22.41
C GLY A 379 -21.90 17.75 -20.91
N LEU A 380 -21.80 18.81 -20.09
CA LEU A 380 -21.68 18.72 -18.62
C LEU A 380 -22.65 17.68 -18.02
N ALA A 381 -23.92 17.69 -18.47
CA ALA A 381 -24.95 16.77 -17.99
C ALA A 381 -24.63 15.28 -18.24
N GLU A 382 -24.06 14.95 -19.41
CA GLU A 382 -23.71 13.57 -19.73
C GLU A 382 -22.50 13.10 -18.94
N THR A 383 -21.42 13.87 -18.94
CA THR A 383 -20.21 13.55 -18.14
C THR A 383 -20.54 13.41 -16.67
N LEU A 384 -21.37 14.31 -16.15
CA LEU A 384 -21.78 14.29 -14.76
C LEU A 384 -22.50 12.98 -14.43
N LEU A 385 -23.44 12.54 -15.27
CA LEU A 385 -24.25 11.35 -14.99
C LEU A 385 -23.55 10.03 -15.31
N LYS A 386 -22.66 9.99 -16.32
CA LYS A 386 -21.94 8.79 -16.73
C LYS A 386 -20.66 8.56 -15.91
N ASP A 387 -19.92 9.63 -15.62
CA ASP A 387 -18.55 9.50 -15.12
C ASP A 387 -18.37 10.02 -13.68
N ILE A 388 -19.09 11.07 -13.28
CA ILE A 388 -18.91 11.70 -11.96
C ILE A 388 -19.84 11.07 -10.90
N VAL A 389 -21.14 11.04 -11.15
CA VAL A 389 -22.15 10.57 -10.20
C VAL A 389 -21.90 9.13 -9.72
N PRO A 390 -21.59 8.15 -10.60
CA PRO A 390 -21.32 6.80 -10.14
C PRO A 390 -20.15 6.72 -9.17
N GLN A 391 -19.11 7.55 -9.36
CA GLN A 391 -17.99 7.62 -8.43
C GLN A 391 -18.41 8.25 -7.10
N LEU A 392 -19.15 9.35 -7.13
CA LEU A 392 -19.63 10.03 -5.93
C LEU A 392 -20.54 9.16 -5.06
N LEU A 393 -21.43 8.38 -5.68
CA LEU A 393 -22.28 7.44 -4.96
C LEU A 393 -21.48 6.38 -4.18
N ASP A 394 -20.27 6.04 -4.64
CA ASP A 394 -19.37 5.09 -3.97
C ASP A 394 -18.49 5.74 -2.90
N ILE A 395 -18.00 6.97 -3.13
CA ILE A 395 -16.95 7.57 -2.29
C ILE A 395 -17.45 8.59 -1.26
N VAL A 396 -18.62 9.21 -1.47
CA VAL A 396 -19.15 10.20 -0.51
C VAL A 396 -19.54 9.48 0.80
N PRO A 397 -18.97 9.85 1.95
CA PRO A 397 -19.24 9.21 3.23
C PRO A 397 -20.61 9.60 3.79
N ALA A 398 -21.09 8.85 4.79
CA ALA A 398 -22.28 9.17 5.58
C ALA A 398 -23.56 9.41 4.76
N GLN A 399 -23.68 8.77 3.60
CA GLN A 399 -24.92 8.81 2.82
C GLN A 399 -26.04 8.08 3.56
N PRO A 400 -27.30 8.56 3.45
CA PRO A 400 -28.46 7.85 3.98
C PRO A 400 -28.58 6.45 3.38
N THR A 401 -29.06 5.54 4.21
CA THR A 401 -29.39 4.17 3.82
C THR A 401 -30.58 4.14 2.85
N PRO A 402 -30.73 3.06 2.05
CA PRO A 402 -31.92 2.90 1.21
C PRO A 402 -33.24 3.02 1.98
N GLY A 403 -33.33 2.44 3.19
CA GLY A 403 -34.54 2.52 4.03
C GLY A 403 -34.88 3.94 4.49
N GLU A 404 -33.89 4.76 4.83
CA GLU A 404 -34.11 6.17 5.18
C GLU A 404 -34.60 6.99 3.97
N LEU A 405 -34.05 6.72 2.78
CA LEU A 405 -34.47 7.37 1.53
C LEU A 405 -35.87 6.95 1.07
N ASP A 406 -36.30 5.74 1.41
CA ASP A 406 -37.65 5.23 1.14
C ASP A 406 -38.66 5.79 2.14
N ALA A 407 -38.25 5.99 3.40
CA ALA A 407 -39.09 6.57 4.46
C ALA A 407 -39.34 8.07 4.26
N ASP A 408 -38.39 8.80 3.67
CA ASP A 408 -38.51 10.23 3.41
C ASP A 408 -38.25 10.58 1.93
N PRO A 409 -39.32 10.81 1.13
CA PRO A 409 -39.20 11.18 -0.28
C PRO A 409 -38.49 12.51 -0.55
N THR A 410 -38.25 13.32 0.49
CA THR A 410 -37.57 14.62 0.42
C THR A 410 -36.11 14.57 0.88
N LEU A 411 -35.67 13.44 1.44
CA LEU A 411 -34.29 13.19 1.84
C LEU A 411 -33.38 13.00 0.63
N HIS A 412 -32.15 13.46 0.74
CA HIS A 412 -31.13 13.39 -0.30
C HIS A 412 -29.80 12.88 0.25
N ARG A 413 -28.96 12.36 -0.63
CA ARG A 413 -27.65 11.80 -0.30
C ARG A 413 -26.59 12.87 -0.05
N PHE A 414 -26.45 13.76 -1.02
CA PHE A 414 -25.54 14.90 -1.03
C PHE A 414 -26.04 15.91 -2.07
N VAL A 415 -25.44 17.10 -2.09
CA VAL A 415 -25.84 18.20 -2.99
C VAL A 415 -24.72 18.50 -3.97
N MET A 416 -25.05 18.51 -5.26
CA MET A 416 -24.18 18.99 -6.32
C MET A 416 -24.50 20.43 -6.67
N VAL A 417 -23.48 21.29 -6.69
CA VAL A 417 -23.59 22.72 -6.99
C VAL A 417 -22.91 22.99 -8.33
N PHE A 418 -23.60 23.64 -9.26
CA PHE A 418 -23.07 23.93 -10.59
C PHE A 418 -23.58 25.27 -11.12
N ASP A 419 -22.90 25.82 -12.12
CA ASP A 419 -23.32 27.09 -12.73
C ASP A 419 -24.69 26.98 -13.42
N ARG A 420 -25.21 28.12 -13.87
CA ARG A 420 -26.40 28.31 -14.70
C ARG A 420 -26.53 27.22 -15.75
N GLU A 421 -25.45 26.80 -16.41
CA GLU A 421 -25.51 25.79 -17.48
C GLU A 421 -26.26 24.51 -17.07
N GLY A 422 -26.09 24.06 -15.82
CA GLY A 422 -26.74 22.86 -15.30
C GLY A 422 -28.24 23.01 -14.96
N ALA A 423 -28.83 24.20 -15.08
CA ALA A 423 -30.24 24.46 -14.78
C ALA A 423 -31.21 23.93 -15.86
N THR A 424 -31.16 22.62 -16.12
CA THR A 424 -32.06 21.92 -17.03
C THR A 424 -32.92 20.91 -16.28
N GLN A 425 -34.21 20.83 -16.62
CA GLN A 425 -35.15 19.90 -15.96
C GLN A 425 -34.69 18.45 -16.08
N SER A 426 -34.15 18.06 -17.25
CA SER A 426 -33.67 16.70 -17.51
C SER A 426 -32.52 16.31 -16.57
N LEU A 427 -31.51 17.18 -16.40
CA LEU A 427 -30.38 16.92 -15.51
C LEU A 427 -30.83 16.84 -14.05
N LEU A 428 -31.54 17.87 -13.58
CA LEU A 428 -32.02 17.94 -12.19
C LEU A 428 -32.93 16.75 -11.85
N GLY A 429 -33.82 16.36 -12.77
CA GLY A 429 -34.71 15.22 -12.60
C GLY A 429 -33.94 13.89 -12.53
N ARG A 430 -32.91 13.69 -13.38
CA ARG A 430 -32.07 12.48 -13.35
C ARG A 430 -31.22 12.39 -12.09
N LEU A 431 -30.75 13.51 -11.55
CA LEU A 431 -30.06 13.56 -10.25
C LEU A 431 -31.02 13.24 -9.11
N TRP A 432 -32.21 13.84 -9.12
CA TRP A 432 -33.21 13.60 -8.07
C TRP A 432 -33.72 12.16 -8.04
N LYS A 433 -33.82 11.49 -9.20
CA LYS A 433 -34.11 10.04 -9.29
C LYS A 433 -33.10 9.19 -8.52
N GLN A 434 -31.85 9.65 -8.39
CA GLN A 434 -30.80 9.00 -7.60
C GLN A 434 -30.71 9.55 -6.16
N ARG A 435 -31.67 10.40 -5.76
CA ARG A 435 -31.69 11.14 -4.48
C ARG A 435 -30.48 12.07 -4.33
N ILE A 436 -29.99 12.64 -5.42
CA ILE A 436 -28.92 13.64 -5.40
C ILE A 436 -29.55 15.02 -5.50
N GLY A 437 -29.26 15.87 -4.52
CA GLY A 437 -29.65 17.27 -4.52
C GLY A 437 -28.89 18.03 -5.60
N ALA A 438 -29.56 18.91 -6.32
CA ALA A 438 -28.94 19.82 -7.28
C ALA A 438 -29.16 21.26 -6.81
N LEU A 439 -28.17 22.11 -6.95
CA LEU A 439 -28.23 23.53 -6.60
C LEU A 439 -27.61 24.36 -7.73
N THR A 440 -28.37 25.28 -8.31
CA THR A 440 -27.93 26.10 -9.44
C THR A 440 -28.73 27.39 -9.58
N TYR A 441 -28.25 28.33 -10.38
CA TYR A 441 -28.97 29.54 -10.75
C TYR A 441 -30.12 29.25 -11.72
N ARG A 442 -31.28 29.88 -11.53
CA ARG A 442 -32.42 29.76 -12.44
C ARG A 442 -32.17 30.60 -13.71
N LYS A 443 -32.35 29.99 -14.90
CA LYS A 443 -32.26 30.69 -16.19
C LYS A 443 -33.52 31.50 -16.49
N ASN A 444 -33.36 32.59 -17.23
CA ASN A 444 -34.43 33.37 -17.86
C ASN A 444 -35.52 33.88 -16.90
N VAL A 445 -35.13 34.26 -15.69
CA VAL A 445 -36.06 34.84 -14.71
C VAL A 445 -36.36 36.28 -15.08
N LYS A 446 -37.61 36.53 -15.50
CA LYS A 446 -38.10 37.88 -15.84
C LYS A 446 -39.05 38.46 -14.80
N ALA A 447 -39.80 37.60 -14.10
CA ALA A 447 -40.73 38.03 -13.07
C ALA A 447 -39.95 38.47 -11.81
N LEU A 448 -40.34 39.60 -11.23
CA LEU A 448 -39.84 40.08 -9.94
C LEU A 448 -40.83 39.69 -8.84
N TRP A 449 -40.32 39.29 -7.68
CA TRP A 449 -41.13 39.12 -6.49
C TRP A 449 -41.25 40.46 -5.74
N PRO A 450 -42.36 40.70 -5.03
CA PRO A 450 -42.51 41.86 -4.16
C PRO A 450 -41.36 41.98 -3.14
N GLU A 451 -40.85 43.20 -2.93
CA GLU A 451 -39.68 43.44 -2.06
C GLU A 451 -39.96 43.16 -0.57
N ASP A 452 -41.21 43.29 -0.15
CA ASP A 452 -41.70 43.02 1.21
C ASP A 452 -41.65 41.54 1.58
N GLU A 453 -41.56 40.63 0.61
CA GLU A 453 -41.33 39.20 0.87
C GLU A 453 -39.88 38.89 1.26
N PHE A 454 -38.95 39.82 1.03
CA PHE A 454 -37.53 39.60 1.31
C PHE A 454 -37.19 40.00 2.74
N GLN A 455 -36.72 39.02 3.49
CA GLN A 455 -36.30 39.21 4.88
C GLN A 455 -34.78 39.28 4.96
N ASP A 456 -34.27 40.25 5.71
CA ASP A 456 -32.83 40.41 5.94
C ASP A 456 -32.34 39.37 6.95
N GLN A 457 -31.48 38.47 6.47
CA GLN A 457 -31.05 37.28 7.20
C GLN A 457 -29.53 37.18 7.22
N GLU A 458 -28.99 36.71 8.34
CA GLU A 458 -27.57 36.41 8.47
C GLU A 458 -27.25 35.07 7.79
N VAL A 459 -26.37 35.10 6.80
CA VAL A 459 -25.94 33.95 6.01
C VAL A 459 -24.49 33.64 6.35
N ARG A 460 -24.24 32.43 6.87
CA ARG A 460 -22.89 31.93 7.10
C ARG A 460 -22.27 31.46 5.79
N LEU A 461 -21.02 31.86 5.55
CA LEU A 461 -20.27 31.46 4.36
C LEU A 461 -19.42 30.22 4.66
N PRO A 462 -19.19 29.32 3.67
CA PRO A 462 -18.36 28.14 3.87
C PRO A 462 -16.92 28.45 4.27
N ALA A 463 -16.34 29.52 3.72
CA ALA A 463 -14.98 29.97 4.03
C ALA A 463 -14.84 30.65 5.42
N GLY A 464 -15.89 30.62 6.23
CA GLY A 464 -15.98 31.35 7.49
C GLY A 464 -16.56 32.76 7.33
N GLY A 465 -17.00 33.32 8.46
CA GLY A 465 -17.70 34.59 8.52
C GLY A 465 -19.19 34.51 8.16
N SER A 466 -19.85 35.65 8.27
CA SER A 466 -21.26 35.82 7.91
C SER A 466 -21.47 37.09 7.12
N THR A 467 -22.53 37.11 6.32
CA THR A 467 -22.97 38.29 5.58
C THR A 467 -24.49 38.39 5.63
N ARG A 468 -25.01 39.61 5.67
CA ARG A 468 -26.45 39.85 5.67
C ARG A 468 -26.98 39.87 4.24
N MET A 469 -28.04 39.11 3.98
CA MET A 469 -28.69 39.03 2.67
C MET A 469 -30.20 39.16 2.84
N LYS A 470 -30.82 39.99 2.01
CA LYS A 470 -32.28 40.00 1.83
C LYS A 470 -32.70 38.79 0.99
N LEU A 471 -33.35 37.81 1.63
CA LEU A 471 -33.73 36.54 1.02
C LEU A 471 -35.23 36.29 1.09
N ALA A 472 -35.77 35.72 0.02
CA ALA A 472 -37.12 35.15 -0.04
C ALA A 472 -37.04 33.72 -0.61
N MET A 473 -37.95 32.85 -0.20
CA MET A 473 -37.99 31.45 -0.66
C MET A 473 -39.42 31.04 -0.99
N ARG A 474 -39.59 30.34 -2.11
CA ARG A 474 -40.87 29.74 -2.53
C ARG A 474 -40.64 28.36 -3.11
N GLU A 475 -41.64 27.50 -3.04
CA GLU A 475 -41.69 26.31 -3.87
C GLU A 475 -42.15 26.67 -5.28
N THR A 476 -41.47 26.15 -6.30
CA THR A 476 -41.79 26.40 -7.70
C THR A 476 -41.62 25.13 -8.53
N ARG A 477 -41.90 25.22 -9.83
CA ARG A 477 -41.75 24.13 -10.79
C ARG A 477 -40.80 24.51 -11.91
N LEU A 478 -40.06 23.52 -12.41
CA LEU A 478 -39.18 23.61 -13.57
C LEU A 478 -39.67 22.67 -14.68
N GLY A 479 -39.90 23.19 -15.88
CA GLY A 479 -40.44 22.45 -17.02
C GLY A 479 -41.95 22.63 -17.24
N ALA A 480 -42.47 22.08 -18.35
CA ALA A 480 -43.90 22.11 -18.68
C ALA A 480 -44.70 21.09 -17.85
N ASP A 481 -46.00 21.33 -17.66
CA ASP A 481 -46.84 20.71 -16.63
C ASP A 481 -46.74 19.18 -16.54
N ALA A 482 -46.74 18.46 -17.66
CA ALA A 482 -46.67 16.99 -17.69
C ALA A 482 -45.33 16.39 -17.21
N ASN A 483 -44.23 17.17 -17.22
CA ASN A 483 -42.90 16.75 -16.77
C ASN A 483 -42.29 17.76 -15.78
N SER A 484 -43.15 18.50 -15.07
CA SER A 484 -42.70 19.54 -14.15
C SER A 484 -41.95 18.94 -12.95
N LEU A 485 -40.78 19.49 -12.64
CA LEU A 485 -39.98 19.11 -11.49
C LEU A 485 -40.18 20.13 -10.37
N ALA A 486 -40.61 19.66 -9.18
CA ALA A 486 -40.72 20.50 -8.00
C ALA A 486 -39.32 20.92 -7.50
N VAL A 487 -39.11 22.21 -7.29
CA VAL A 487 -37.86 22.79 -6.81
C VAL A 487 -38.14 23.90 -5.81
N SER A 488 -37.25 24.09 -4.85
CA SER A 488 -37.27 25.29 -4.00
C SER A 488 -36.49 26.40 -4.72
N GLU A 489 -37.10 27.58 -4.85
CA GLU A 489 -36.46 28.78 -5.39
C GLU A 489 -36.17 29.75 -4.25
N VAL A 490 -34.90 30.15 -4.12
CA VAL A 490 -34.44 31.20 -3.22
C VAL A 490 -33.99 32.39 -4.07
N ARG A 491 -34.42 33.58 -3.70
CA ARG A 491 -34.00 34.82 -4.34
C ARG A 491 -33.25 35.70 -3.36
N ARG A 492 -32.16 36.30 -3.84
CA ARG A 492 -31.45 37.38 -3.17
C ARG A 492 -31.79 38.71 -3.84
N LEU A 493 -32.27 39.68 -3.05
CA LEU A 493 -32.47 41.06 -3.49
C LEU A 493 -31.21 41.88 -3.22
N THR A 494 -30.69 42.56 -4.24
CA THR A 494 -29.57 43.50 -4.11
C THR A 494 -30.07 44.92 -3.85
N GLN A 495 -29.16 45.81 -3.44
CA GLN A 495 -29.47 47.25 -3.28
C GLN A 495 -29.90 47.92 -4.60
N THR A 496 -29.53 47.36 -5.75
CA THR A 496 -29.93 47.83 -7.08
C THR A 496 -31.32 47.34 -7.52
N GLY A 497 -32.03 46.60 -6.66
CA GLY A 497 -33.32 45.99 -6.99
C GLY A 497 -33.21 44.69 -7.81
N HIS A 498 -32.00 44.23 -8.13
CA HIS A 498 -31.80 43.00 -8.88
C HIS A 498 -32.09 41.77 -8.00
N GLN A 499 -32.84 40.82 -8.55
CA GLN A 499 -33.17 39.55 -7.88
C GLN A 499 -32.40 38.40 -8.51
N THR A 500 -31.41 37.87 -7.80
CA THR A 500 -30.70 36.67 -8.22
C THR A 500 -31.45 35.43 -7.74
N ALA A 501 -31.94 34.62 -8.69
CA ALA A 501 -32.71 33.42 -8.42
C ALA A 501 -31.85 32.14 -8.45
N VAL A 502 -32.00 31.34 -7.40
CA VAL A 502 -31.32 30.06 -7.19
C VAL A 502 -32.39 29.00 -7.00
N ILE A 503 -32.25 27.84 -7.66
CA ILE A 503 -33.17 26.71 -7.54
C ILE A 503 -32.44 25.48 -7.01
N THR A 504 -33.18 24.67 -6.24
CA THR A 504 -32.66 23.39 -5.75
C THR A 504 -33.71 22.28 -5.74
N THR A 505 -33.27 21.05 -6.01
CA THR A 505 -34.08 19.83 -5.78
C THR A 505 -33.99 19.33 -4.33
N ALA A 506 -33.00 19.77 -3.55
CA ALA A 506 -32.84 19.45 -2.14
C ALA A 506 -33.78 20.33 -1.28
N ARG A 507 -35.08 20.00 -1.30
CA ARG A 507 -36.15 20.84 -0.74
C ARG A 507 -36.13 21.00 0.78
N GLN A 508 -35.38 20.16 1.50
CA GLN A 508 -35.18 20.28 2.95
C GLN A 508 -34.22 21.40 3.34
N LEU A 509 -33.47 21.97 2.39
CA LEU A 509 -32.51 23.02 2.69
C LEU A 509 -33.21 24.35 2.99
N GLY A 510 -32.76 25.03 4.03
CA GLY A 510 -33.17 26.39 4.35
C GLY A 510 -32.60 27.42 3.37
N ASN A 511 -33.27 28.55 3.25
CA ASN A 511 -32.89 29.66 2.37
C ASN A 511 -31.47 30.20 2.62
N THR A 512 -31.03 30.30 3.87
CA THR A 512 -29.68 30.77 4.25
C THR A 512 -28.60 29.78 3.82
N THR A 513 -28.83 28.47 3.97
CA THR A 513 -27.91 27.43 3.49
C THR A 513 -27.80 27.45 1.97
N ILE A 514 -28.94 27.53 1.27
CA ILE A 514 -29.00 27.61 -0.20
C ILE A 514 -28.20 28.84 -0.69
N ALA A 515 -28.47 30.01 -0.10
CA ALA A 515 -27.78 31.25 -0.44
C ALA A 515 -26.27 31.16 -0.15
N GLY A 516 -25.89 30.75 1.05
CA GLY A 516 -24.48 30.64 1.47
C GLY A 516 -23.67 29.71 0.57
N ARG A 517 -24.23 28.55 0.22
CA ARG A 517 -23.56 27.58 -0.65
C ARG A 517 -23.48 28.06 -2.10
N MET A 518 -24.54 28.66 -2.65
CA MET A 518 -24.55 29.09 -4.05
C MET A 518 -23.70 30.35 -4.29
N PHE A 519 -23.76 31.34 -3.41
CA PHE A 519 -22.99 32.58 -3.58
C PHE A 519 -21.49 32.39 -3.29
N ALA A 520 -21.11 31.35 -2.53
CA ALA A 520 -19.71 30.97 -2.33
C ALA A 520 -19.08 30.21 -3.51
N ARG A 521 -19.87 29.82 -4.53
CA ARG A 521 -19.41 29.05 -5.70
C ARG A 521 -18.21 29.66 -6.43
N TRP A 522 -18.01 30.98 -6.31
CA TRP A 522 -16.86 31.68 -6.92
C TRP A 522 -15.49 31.12 -6.50
N CYS A 523 -15.42 30.31 -5.44
CA CYS A 523 -14.21 29.58 -5.04
C CYS A 523 -13.61 28.73 -6.18
N GLN A 524 -14.42 28.18 -7.10
CA GLN A 524 -13.91 27.40 -8.23
C GLN A 524 -13.16 28.26 -9.25
N GLU A 525 -13.65 29.47 -9.53
CA GLU A 525 -12.95 30.41 -10.41
C GLU A 525 -11.62 30.85 -9.80
N ASN A 526 -11.61 31.09 -8.48
CA ASN A 526 -10.38 31.38 -7.76
C ASN A 526 -9.39 30.22 -7.82
N TYR A 527 -9.85 28.98 -7.67
CA TYR A 527 -9.02 27.78 -7.83
C TYR A 527 -8.39 27.72 -9.23
N PHE A 528 -9.18 27.87 -10.30
CA PHE A 528 -8.66 27.85 -11.67
C PHE A 528 -7.67 28.99 -11.92
N ALA A 529 -7.97 30.21 -11.49
CA ALA A 529 -7.06 31.35 -11.60
C ALA A 529 -5.72 31.06 -10.92
N TYR A 530 -5.75 30.58 -9.68
CA TYR A 530 -4.57 30.20 -8.92
C TYR A 530 -3.77 29.10 -9.62
N MET A 531 -4.45 28.05 -10.09
CA MET A 531 -3.80 26.91 -10.76
C MET A 531 -3.18 27.30 -12.11
N MET A 532 -3.82 28.18 -12.88
CA MET A 532 -3.23 28.71 -14.12
C MET A 532 -1.99 29.54 -13.83
N GLU A 533 -2.06 30.49 -12.90
CA GLU A 533 -0.96 31.41 -12.60
C GLU A 533 0.26 30.64 -12.06
N HIS A 534 0.03 29.66 -11.20
CA HIS A 534 1.08 29.09 -10.38
C HIS A 534 1.53 27.68 -10.77
N TYR A 535 0.64 26.88 -11.35
CA TYR A 535 0.88 25.46 -11.63
C TYR A 535 0.70 25.10 -13.11
N ASP A 536 0.28 26.06 -13.93
CA ASP A 536 0.16 25.89 -15.38
C ASP A 536 -0.73 24.69 -15.75
N ILE A 537 -1.92 24.66 -15.14
CA ILE A 537 -2.94 23.61 -15.32
C ILE A 537 -3.35 23.37 -16.79
N ASP A 538 -3.05 24.31 -17.69
CA ASP A 538 -3.29 24.22 -19.12
C ASP A 538 -2.22 23.44 -19.90
N GLY A 539 -1.05 23.20 -19.31
CA GLY A 539 0.03 22.40 -19.89
C GLY A 539 0.99 23.12 -20.84
#